data_AF-A0A6V7IW31-F1
#
_entry.id   AF-A0A6V7IW31-F1
#
_cell.length_a   1.000
_cell.length_b   1.000
_cell.length_c   1.000
_cell.angle_alpha   90.00
_cell.angle_beta   90.00
_cell.angle_gamma   90.00
#
_symmetry.space_group_name_H-M   'P 1'
#
loop_
_entity.id
_entity.type
_entity.pdbx_description
1 polymer ?
#
loop_
_entity_poly.entity_id
_entity_poly.type
_entity_poly.pdbx_seq_one_letter_code
_entity_poly.pdbx_strand_id
1 'polypeptide(L)'
;TRLINMIHSMGGSIRKEMGAKVTHLIANCCGGDKYRYAVTFRVPIMSMSWVVGLWEAKDDITSYANNEELIIQHKLKPFFGARVCFHGFPDDEKKHMVEVLQQQGGEPTEIDDPECTHV
;
A
#
# COMPACT_ATOMS: atom_id res chain seq x y z
N THR A 1 7.55 16.73 1.93
CA THR A 1 6.88 17.99 2.33
C THR A 1 5.51 18.18 1.68
N ARG A 2 5.35 17.98 0.35
CA ARG A 2 4.06 18.18 -0.35
C ARG A 2 2.88 17.38 0.24
N LEU A 3 3.05 16.09 0.47
CA LEU A 3 1.99 15.20 1.01
C LEU A 3 1.49 15.66 2.38
N ILE A 4 2.41 16.09 3.25
CA ILE A 4 2.12 16.57 4.60
C ILE A 4 1.23 17.82 4.55
N ASN A 5 1.57 18.77 3.67
CA ASN A 5 0.82 20.00 3.52
C ASN A 5 -0.61 19.72 3.00
N MET A 6 -0.78 18.80 2.05
CA MET A 6 -2.10 18.39 1.58
C MET A 6 -2.95 17.82 2.73
N ILE A 7 -2.39 16.90 3.51
CA ILE A 7 -3.07 16.28 4.65
C ILE A 7 -3.52 17.35 5.65
N HIS A 8 -2.62 18.26 6.03
CA HIS A 8 -2.97 19.33 6.99
C HIS A 8 -4.01 20.31 6.44
N SER A 9 -3.89 20.72 5.18
CA SER A 9 -4.85 21.62 4.53
C SER A 9 -6.24 21.00 4.40
N MET A 10 -6.35 19.67 4.31
CA MET A 10 -7.61 18.93 4.35
C MET A 10 -8.06 18.56 5.78
N GLY A 11 -7.45 19.15 6.82
CA GLY A 11 -7.84 18.95 8.22
C GLY A 11 -7.31 17.67 8.88
N GLY A 12 -6.46 16.91 8.19
CA GLY A 12 -5.81 15.71 8.73
C GLY A 12 -4.63 16.04 9.65
N SER A 13 -4.09 15.01 10.32
CA SER A 13 -2.87 15.12 11.12
C SER A 13 -1.99 13.89 10.94
N ILE A 14 -0.69 14.06 11.15
CA ILE A 14 0.31 12.99 10.96
C ILE A 14 0.92 12.62 12.31
N ARG A 15 1.14 11.32 12.51
CA ARG A 15 1.79 10.77 13.70
C ARG A 15 3.05 10.03 13.30
N LYS A 16 4.10 10.17 14.11
CA LYS A 16 5.35 9.43 13.92
C LYS A 16 5.16 7.95 14.21
N GLU A 17 4.47 7.61 15.30
CA GLU A 17 4.25 6.25 15.76
C GLU A 17 2.82 5.77 15.47
N MET A 18 2.66 4.46 15.28
CA MET A 18 1.35 3.83 15.20
C MET A 18 0.70 3.76 16.58
N GLY A 19 -0.63 3.82 16.61
CA GLY A 19 -1.40 3.71 17.84
C GLY A 19 -2.90 3.92 17.57
N ALA A 20 -3.71 3.89 18.63
CA ALA A 20 -5.17 3.95 18.53
C ALA A 20 -5.73 5.23 17.85
N LYS A 21 -4.93 6.31 17.78
CA LYS A 21 -5.33 7.57 17.11
C LYS A 21 -5.03 7.60 15.61
N VAL A 22 -4.31 6.61 15.07
CA VAL A 22 -4.00 6.53 13.64
C VAL A 22 -5.19 5.90 12.93
N THR A 23 -5.77 6.62 11.96
CA THR A 23 -6.94 6.16 11.20
C THR A 23 -6.56 5.45 9.90
N HIS A 24 -5.48 5.87 9.24
CA HIS A 24 -4.97 5.29 8.00
C HIS A 24 -3.45 5.26 8.05
N LEU A 25 -2.86 4.17 7.56
CA LEU A 25 -1.43 4.10 7.29
C LEU A 25 -1.19 4.41 5.80
N ILE A 26 -0.30 5.35 5.51
CA ILE A 26 0.21 5.55 4.14
C ILE A 26 1.53 4.79 4.03
N ALA A 27 1.61 3.83 3.11
CA ALA A 27 2.77 2.96 2.94
C ALA A 27 3.22 2.87 1.48
N ASN A 28 4.51 2.59 1.29
CA ASN A 28 5.16 2.40 -0.02
C ASN A 28 5.75 0.98 -0.19
N CYS A 29 5.53 0.10 0.77
CA CYS A 29 5.87 -1.32 0.69
C CYS A 29 4.92 -2.13 1.58
N CYS A 30 4.76 -3.41 1.27
CA CYS A 30 3.92 -4.33 2.03
C CYS A 30 4.64 -4.96 3.24
N GLY A 31 5.44 -4.17 3.96
CA GLY A 31 6.30 -4.68 5.04
C GLY A 31 6.62 -3.67 6.16
N GLY A 32 7.33 -4.15 7.18
CA GLY A 32 7.74 -3.36 8.33
C GLY A 32 6.72 -3.31 9.48
N ASP A 33 7.17 -2.76 10.63
CA ASP A 33 6.41 -2.82 11.88
C ASP A 33 5.07 -2.09 11.83
N LYS A 34 5.04 -0.93 11.16
CA LYS A 34 3.82 -0.14 11.02
C LYS A 34 2.80 -0.84 10.12
N TYR A 35 3.26 -1.46 9.03
CA TYR A 35 2.41 -2.25 8.15
C TYR A 35 1.81 -3.44 8.91
N ARG A 36 2.64 -4.19 9.63
CA ARG A 36 2.20 -5.31 10.46
C ARG A 36 1.17 -4.88 11.52
N TYR A 37 1.43 -3.77 12.23
CA TYR A 37 0.45 -3.20 13.15
C TYR A 37 -0.88 -2.91 12.44
N ALA A 38 -0.83 -2.22 11.29
CA ALA A 38 -2.03 -1.85 10.56
C ALA A 38 -2.84 -3.07 10.09
N VAL A 39 -2.16 -4.13 9.63
CA VAL A 39 -2.81 -5.42 9.32
C VAL A 39 -3.47 -6.02 10.56
N THR A 40 -2.74 -6.15 11.67
CA THR A 40 -3.25 -6.74 12.92
C THR A 40 -4.48 -6.03 13.45
N PHE A 41 -4.49 -4.69 13.42
CA PHE A 41 -5.58 -3.86 13.97
C PHE A 41 -6.57 -3.38 12.90
N ARG A 42 -6.48 -3.92 11.68
CA ARG A 42 -7.35 -3.57 10.54
C ARG A 42 -7.42 -2.06 10.26
N VAL A 43 -6.31 -1.35 10.48
CA VAL A 43 -6.15 0.03 10.05
C VAL A 43 -5.96 0.02 8.52
N PRO A 44 -6.76 0.75 7.73
CA PRO A 44 -6.60 0.83 6.29
C PRO A 44 -5.17 1.22 5.89
N ILE A 45 -4.60 0.49 4.94
CA ILE A 45 -3.26 0.73 4.41
C ILE A 45 -3.41 1.27 2.99
N MET A 46 -3.07 2.53 2.82
CA MET A 46 -3.31 3.32 1.62
C MET A 46 -2.00 3.60 0.90
N SER A 47 -2.08 3.67 -0.43
CA SER A 47 -0.97 4.21 -1.22
C SER A 47 -0.95 5.74 -1.16
N MET A 48 0.16 6.36 -1.57
CA MET A 48 0.26 7.82 -1.65
C MET A 48 -0.80 8.45 -2.57
N SER A 49 -1.29 7.70 -3.57
CA SER A 49 -2.32 8.17 -4.50
C SER A 49 -3.64 8.52 -3.81
N TRP A 50 -3.93 7.93 -2.64
CA TRP A 50 -5.12 8.24 -1.86
C TRP A 50 -5.17 9.72 -1.43
N VAL A 51 -4.05 10.25 -0.92
CA VAL A 51 -3.95 11.66 -0.50
C VAL A 51 -4.05 12.57 -1.72
N VAL A 52 -3.47 12.16 -2.85
CA VAL A 52 -3.52 12.94 -4.10
C VAL A 52 -4.95 12.99 -4.63
N GLY A 53 -5.65 11.86 -4.69
CA GLY A 53 -7.04 11.79 -5.13
C GLY A 53 -7.98 12.61 -4.24
N LEU A 54 -7.82 12.53 -2.91
CA LEU A 54 -8.55 13.39 -1.97
C LEU A 54 -8.25 14.88 -2.20
N TRP A 55 -7.00 15.23 -2.47
CA TRP A 55 -6.62 16.62 -2.72
C TRP A 55 -7.21 17.17 -4.02
N GLU A 56 -7.25 16.34 -5.07
CA GLU A 56 -7.85 16.69 -6.36
C GLU A 56 -9.37 16.89 -6.22
N ALA A 57 -10.02 16.09 -5.38
CA ALA A 57 -11.44 16.17 -5.08
C ALA A 57 -11.77 16.99 -3.82
N LYS A 58 -10.86 17.84 -3.32
CA LYS A 58 -11.01 18.53 -2.01
C LYS A 58 -12.25 19.44 -1.90
N ASP A 59 -12.78 19.89 -3.02
CA ASP A 59 -13.95 20.78 -3.10
C ASP A 59 -15.27 19.98 -3.23
N ASP A 60 -15.19 18.65 -3.39
CA ASP A 60 -16.32 17.73 -3.40
C ASP A 60 -16.62 17.23 -1.98
N ILE A 61 -17.77 17.62 -1.45
CA ILE A 61 -18.21 17.25 -0.10
C ILE A 61 -18.48 15.76 0.08
N THR A 62 -18.61 15.00 -1.01
CA THR A 62 -18.83 13.54 -0.97
C THR A 62 -17.51 12.76 -0.95
N SER A 63 -16.40 13.43 -1.26
CA SER A 63 -15.05 12.89 -1.24
C SER A 63 -14.40 13.16 0.12
N TYR A 64 -14.19 12.11 0.90
CA TYR A 64 -13.53 12.20 2.19
C TYR A 64 -12.76 10.92 2.51
N ALA A 65 -11.82 11.02 3.45
CA ALA A 65 -10.85 9.97 3.77
C ALA A 65 -11.49 8.59 4.05
N ASN A 66 -12.64 8.56 4.73
CA ASN A 66 -13.34 7.34 5.12
C ASN A 66 -14.37 6.84 4.07
N ASN A 67 -14.42 7.47 2.89
CA ASN A 67 -15.28 7.00 1.81
C ASN A 67 -14.81 5.61 1.35
N GLU A 68 -15.71 4.63 1.37
CA GLU A 68 -15.39 3.22 1.11
C GLU A 68 -14.87 2.98 -0.32
N GLU A 69 -15.43 3.67 -1.30
CA GLU A 69 -15.01 3.55 -2.71
C GLU A 69 -13.58 4.06 -2.90
N LEU A 70 -13.25 5.22 -2.32
CA LEU A 70 -11.88 5.76 -2.35
C LEU A 70 -10.89 4.88 -1.60
N ILE A 71 -11.30 4.29 -0.47
CA ILE A 71 -10.48 3.32 0.26
C ILE A 71 -10.18 2.12 -0.62
N ILE A 72 -11.20 1.53 -1.27
CA ILE A 72 -11.01 0.36 -2.14
C ILE A 72 -10.09 0.70 -3.31
N GLN A 73 -10.33 1.85 -3.96
CA GLN A 73 -9.58 2.28 -5.14
C GLN A 73 -8.10 2.54 -4.86
N HIS A 74 -7.77 3.12 -3.70
CA HIS A 74 -6.41 3.56 -3.40
C HIS A 74 -5.67 2.70 -2.37
N LYS A 75 -6.29 1.62 -1.91
CA LYS A 75 -5.67 0.65 -0.99
C LYS A 75 -4.33 0.18 -1.56
N LEU A 76 -3.33 0.08 -0.70
CA LEU A 76 -2.03 -0.47 -1.11
C LEU A 76 -2.22 -1.93 -1.50
N LYS A 77 -1.75 -2.30 -2.70
CA LYS A 77 -1.85 -3.67 -3.16
C LYS A 77 -0.99 -4.60 -2.28
N PRO A 78 -1.39 -5.88 -2.10
CA PRO A 78 -0.77 -6.77 -1.11
C PRO A 78 0.72 -7.03 -1.31
N PHE A 79 1.22 -6.97 -2.55
CA PHE A 79 2.63 -7.22 -2.87
C PHE A 79 3.36 -5.95 -3.34
N PHE A 80 2.78 -4.76 -3.12
CA PHE A 80 3.43 -3.52 -3.54
C PHE A 80 4.82 -3.39 -2.90
N GLY A 81 5.85 -3.26 -3.73
CA GLY A 81 7.25 -3.18 -3.30
C GLY A 81 7.87 -4.51 -2.85
N ALA A 82 7.16 -5.63 -2.97
CA ALA A 82 7.74 -6.96 -2.81
C ALA A 82 8.41 -7.40 -4.11
N ARG A 83 9.62 -7.94 -3.98
CA ARG A 83 10.34 -8.69 -5.02
C ARG A 83 10.34 -10.15 -4.64
N VAL A 84 9.67 -10.99 -5.43
CA VAL A 84 9.36 -12.38 -5.07
C VAL A 84 10.01 -13.33 -6.05
N CYS A 85 10.80 -14.27 -5.54
CA CYS A 85 11.33 -15.38 -6.31
C CYS A 85 10.37 -16.57 -6.24
N PHE A 86 10.13 -17.22 -7.37
CA PHE A 86 9.40 -18.50 -7.41
C PHE A 86 10.38 -19.61 -7.78
N HIS A 87 10.61 -20.54 -6.85
CA HIS A 87 11.56 -21.64 -7.01
C HIS A 87 10.87 -23.00 -6.88
N GLY A 88 11.21 -23.93 -7.78
CA GLY A 88 10.70 -25.32 -7.73
C GLY A 88 9.33 -25.55 -8.36
N PHE A 89 8.82 -24.59 -9.15
CA PHE A 89 7.54 -24.70 -9.85
C PHE A 89 7.74 -25.06 -11.33
N PRO A 90 6.81 -25.82 -11.94
CA PRO A 90 6.71 -25.95 -13.39
C PRO A 90 6.61 -24.60 -14.10
N ASP A 91 7.08 -24.51 -15.35
CA ASP A 91 7.15 -23.24 -16.09
C ASP A 91 5.78 -22.57 -16.29
N ASP A 92 4.73 -23.37 -16.52
CA ASP A 92 3.35 -22.90 -16.69
C ASP A 92 2.77 -22.36 -15.38
N GLU A 93 3.00 -23.05 -14.27
CA GLU A 93 2.63 -22.58 -12.93
C GLU A 93 3.40 -21.31 -12.55
N LYS A 94 4.73 -21.30 -12.73
CA LYS A 94 5.58 -20.12 -12.47
C LYS A 94 5.08 -18.91 -13.26
N LYS A 95 4.74 -19.08 -14.54
CA LYS A 95 4.18 -18.01 -15.36
C LYS A 95 2.89 -17.45 -14.76
N HIS A 96 1.95 -18.31 -14.37
CA HIS A 96 0.71 -17.88 -13.75
C HIS A 96 0.94 -17.14 -12.42
N MET A 97 1.84 -17.64 -11.58
CA MET A 97 2.20 -17.01 -10.30
C MET A 97 2.80 -15.62 -10.50
N VAL A 98 3.66 -15.44 -11.51
CA VAL A 98 4.23 -14.14 -11.89
C VAL A 98 3.14 -13.17 -12.35
N GLU A 99 2.20 -13.62 -13.18
CA GLU A 99 1.08 -12.79 -13.64
C GLU A 99 0.22 -12.29 -12.46
N VAL A 100 -0.11 -13.19 -11.53
CA VAL A 100 -0.89 -12.83 -10.33
C VAL A 100 -0.10 -11.87 -9.44
N LEU A 101 1.19 -12.12 -9.21
CA LEU A 101 2.06 -11.25 -8.41
C LEU A 101 2.07 -9.82 -8.96
N GLN A 102 2.26 -9.66 -10.27
CA GLN A 102 2.26 -8.37 -10.94
C GLN A 102 0.91 -7.67 -10.86
N GLN A 103 -0.20 -8.39 -11.05
CA GLN A 103 -1.55 -7.83 -10.86
C GLN A 103 -1.76 -7.29 -9.44
N GLN A 104 -1.15 -7.95 -8.46
CA GLN A 104 -1.17 -7.58 -7.04
C GLN A 104 -0.01 -6.65 -6.63
N GLY A 105 0.70 -6.06 -7.59
CA GLY A 105 1.67 -4.97 -7.41
C GLY A 105 3.08 -5.40 -7.01
N GLY A 106 3.38 -6.69 -7.00
CA GLY A 106 4.73 -7.20 -6.77
C GLY A 106 5.53 -7.38 -8.04
N GLU A 107 6.82 -7.62 -7.86
CA GLU A 107 7.78 -7.81 -8.95
C GLU A 107 8.41 -9.20 -8.85
N PRO A 108 8.46 -9.98 -9.95
CA PRO A 108 9.17 -11.24 -9.95
C PRO A 108 10.68 -10.99 -9.89
N THR A 109 11.41 -11.87 -9.23
CA THR A 109 12.87 -11.85 -9.23
C THR A 109 13.48 -13.27 -9.17
N GLU A 110 14.80 -13.35 -9.22
CA GLU A 110 15.58 -14.58 -9.15
C GLU A 110 16.19 -14.76 -7.76
N ILE A 111 16.61 -15.99 -7.43
CA ILE A 111 17.05 -16.37 -6.08
C ILE A 111 18.36 -15.70 -5.64
N ASP A 112 19.15 -15.26 -6.61
CA ASP A 112 20.44 -14.60 -6.43
C ASP A 112 20.33 -13.06 -6.42
N ASP A 113 19.13 -12.50 -6.61
CA ASP A 113 18.90 -11.07 -6.50
C ASP A 113 19.04 -10.62 -5.03
N PRO A 114 20.00 -9.75 -4.69
CA PRO A 114 20.16 -9.24 -3.32
C PRO A 114 18.95 -8.42 -2.83
N GLU A 115 18.14 -7.89 -3.75
CA GLU A 115 16.90 -7.17 -3.43
C GLU A 115 15.69 -8.11 -3.32
N CYS A 116 15.89 -9.42 -3.45
CA CYS A 116 14.84 -10.41 -3.22
C CYS A 116 14.31 -10.30 -1.79
N THR A 117 13.00 -10.10 -1.68
CA THR A 117 12.33 -9.90 -0.38
C THR A 117 11.67 -11.18 0.13
N HIS A 118 11.28 -12.07 -0.79
CA HIS A 118 10.55 -13.31 -0.49
C HIS A 118 10.95 -14.39 -1.51
N VAL A 119 11.08 -15.63 -1.04
CA VAL A 119 11.32 -16.85 -1.83
C VAL A 119 10.19 -17.83 -1.56
#